data_AF-A0AAW2R5I5-F1
#
_entry.id   AF-A0AAW2R5I5-F1
#
_cell.length_a   1.000
_cell.length_b   1.000
_cell.length_c   1.000
_cell.angle_alpha   90.00
_cell.angle_beta   90.00
_cell.angle_gamma   90.00
#
_symmetry.space_group_name_H-M   'P 1'
#
loop_
_entity.id
_entity.type
_entity.pdbx_description
1 polymer ?
#
loop_
_entity_poly.entity_id
_entity_poly.type
_entity_poly.pdbx_seq_one_letter_code
_entity_poly.pdbx_strand_id
1 'polypeptide(L)'
;MDDFPIDKIQISGATLASLLHRSSSSAGDLHGYLFGHATVSTPNPLSDHPTTTTTTSLLFVTITSFLSLPSHLPLPPPPPPPTPLPSSAGFPPAGKPLSAPP
;
A
#
# COMPACT_ATOMS: atom_id res chain seq x y z
N MET A 1 -0.62 -25.26 -17.37
CA MET A 1 0.39 -24.64 -16.49
C MET A 1 0.46 -25.58 -15.31
N ASP A 2 1.63 -26.14 -15.01
CA ASP A 2 1.78 -27.08 -13.91
C ASP A 2 1.65 -26.30 -12.60
N ASP A 3 0.42 -26.20 -12.10
CA ASP A 3 0.11 -25.51 -10.86
C ASP A 3 0.62 -26.37 -9.70
N PHE A 4 1.87 -26.13 -9.30
CA PHE A 4 2.43 -26.73 -8.09
C PHE A 4 1.88 -25.97 -6.88
N PRO A 5 0.98 -26.57 -6.07
CA PRO A 5 0.49 -25.91 -4.88
C PRO A 5 1.68 -25.64 -3.94
N ILE A 6 1.74 -24.41 -3.40
CA ILE A 6 2.73 -24.05 -2.38
C ILE A 6 2.39 -24.85 -1.13
N ASP A 7 3.28 -25.77 -0.77
CA ASP A 7 3.10 -26.63 0.40
C ASP A 7 3.64 -25.96 1.66
N LYS A 8 4.77 -25.26 1.53
CA LYS A 8 5.46 -24.66 2.69
C LYS A 8 6.21 -23.39 2.35
N ILE A 9 6.09 -22.41 3.24
CA ILE A 9 6.88 -21.17 3.22
C ILE A 9 7.76 -21.15 4.47
N GLN A 10 9.06 -21.02 4.28
CA GLN A 10 10.06 -20.90 5.34
C GLN A 10 10.60 -19.46 5.36
N ILE A 11 10.66 -18.88 6.55
CA ILE A 11 11.29 -17.59 6.80
C ILE A 11 12.23 -17.73 7.98
N SER A 12 13.43 -17.15 7.88
CA SER A 12 14.38 -17.18 9.00
C SER A 12 13.88 -16.31 10.15
N GLY A 13 14.18 -16.69 11.39
CA GLY A 13 13.80 -15.90 12.57
C GLY A 13 14.36 -14.48 12.54
N ALA A 14 15.60 -14.30 12.05
CA ALA A 14 16.20 -12.97 11.89
C ALA A 14 15.46 -12.12 10.84
N THR A 15 15.05 -12.72 9.71
CA THR A 15 14.27 -12.05 8.67
C THR A 15 12.89 -11.65 9.19
N LEU A 16 12.22 -12.53 9.94
CA LEU A 16 10.92 -12.26 10.54
C LEU A 16 10.98 -11.24 11.68
N ALA A 17 12.02 -11.27 12.52
CA ALA A 17 12.21 -10.27 13.56
C ALA A 17 12.46 -8.88 12.96
N SER A 18 13.30 -8.81 11.93
CA SER A 18 13.52 -7.57 11.16
C SER A 18 12.23 -7.09 10.48
N LEU A 19 11.48 -8.05 9.89
CA LEU A 19 10.05 -8.05 9.62
C LEU A 19 9.23 -7.05 10.44
N LEU A 20 8.96 -7.56 11.63
CA LEU A 20 8.10 -7.01 12.66
C LEU A 20 8.69 -5.73 13.25
N HIS A 21 10.01 -5.65 13.40
CA HIS A 21 10.65 -4.44 13.89
C HIS A 21 10.39 -3.25 12.98
N ARG A 22 10.54 -3.43 11.65
CA ARG A 22 10.22 -2.37 10.69
C ARG A 22 8.73 -2.03 10.69
N SER A 23 7.86 -3.03 10.71
CA SER A 23 6.41 -2.82 10.83
C SER A 23 6.03 -2.04 12.08
N SER A 24 6.64 -2.35 13.23
CA SER A 24 6.34 -1.67 14.50
C SER A 24 6.91 -0.26 14.59
N SER A 25 8.02 0.03 13.90
CA SER A 25 8.64 1.37 13.89
C SER A 25 8.03 2.29 12.83
N SER A 26 7.16 1.79 11.95
CA SER A 26 6.54 2.59 10.90
C SER A 26 5.39 3.42 11.45
N ALA A 27 5.30 4.69 11.04
CA ALA A 27 4.22 5.59 11.41
C ALA A 27 2.89 5.28 10.71
N GLY A 28 2.88 4.31 9.77
CA GLY A 28 1.70 3.87 9.05
C GLY A 28 1.94 2.56 8.32
N ASP A 29 0.99 2.17 7.48
CA ASP A 29 1.04 0.90 6.77
C ASP A 29 2.31 0.80 5.90
N LEU A 30 2.86 -0.42 5.84
CA LEU A 30 3.97 -0.77 4.97
C LEU A 30 3.51 -1.77 3.93
N HIS A 31 3.91 -1.53 2.69
CA HIS A 31 3.84 -2.52 1.62
C HIS A 31 5.24 -2.99 1.26
N GLY A 32 5.38 -4.09 0.52
CA GLY A 32 6.71 -4.62 0.25
C GLY A 32 6.74 -5.89 -0.57
N TYR A 33 7.97 -6.34 -0.81
CA TYR A 33 8.26 -7.57 -1.54
C TYR A 33 9.13 -8.50 -0.69
N LEU A 34 8.86 -9.80 -0.81
CA LEU A 34 9.66 -10.86 -0.19
C LEU A 34 10.50 -11.53 -1.27
N PHE A 35 11.79 -11.69 -0.99
CA PHE A 35 12.75 -12.30 -1.90
C PHE A 35 13.27 -13.60 -1.29
N GLY A 36 13.44 -14.59 -2.14
CA GLY A 36 13.75 -15.93 -1.73
C GLY A 36 13.97 -16.86 -2.91
N HIS A 37 14.00 -18.15 -2.63
CA HIS A 37 14.07 -19.19 -3.65
C HIS A 37 12.99 -20.23 -3.40
N ALA A 38 12.60 -20.94 -4.46
CA ALA A 38 11.64 -22.02 -4.38
C ALA A 38 12.29 -23.33 -4.84
N THR A 39 12.08 -24.40 -4.08
CA THR A 39 12.55 -25.74 -4.38
C THR A 39 11.36 -26.67 -4.54
N VAL A 40 11.33 -27.40 -5.65
CA VAL A 40 10.31 -28.43 -5.89
C VAL A 40 10.83 -29.75 -5.33
N SER A 41 10.11 -30.32 -4.39
CA SER A 41 10.39 -31.66 -3.87
C SER A 41 9.38 -32.65 -4.45
N THR A 42 9.88 -33.72 -5.04
CA THR A 42 9.04 -34.85 -5.44
C THR A 42 8.79 -35.77 -4.24
N PRO A 43 7.55 -36.25 -4.03
CA PRO A 43 7.26 -37.19 -2.95
C PRO A 43 8.07 -38.48 -3.13
N ASN A 44 8.64 -38.97 -2.03
CA ASN A 44 9.52 -40.13 -2.02
C ASN A 44 8.73 -41.41 -2.37
N PRO A 45 9.13 -42.17 -3.40
CA PRO A 45 8.36 -43.33 -3.88
C PRO A 45 8.41 -44.56 -2.95
N LEU A 46 9.16 -44.53 -1.84
CA LEU A 46 9.30 -45.65 -0.89
C LEU A 46 8.37 -45.52 0.33
N SER A 47 7.31 -44.71 0.27
CA SER A 47 6.36 -44.56 1.38
C SER A 47 5.37 -45.73 1.36
N ASP A 48 5.47 -46.67 2.31
CA ASP A 48 4.61 -47.86 2.44
C ASP A 48 3.14 -47.56 2.84
N HIS A 49 2.72 -46.30 2.79
CA HIS A 49 1.34 -45.92 3.09
C HIS A 49 0.49 -46.01 1.81
N PRO A 50 -0.57 -46.83 1.77
CA PRO A 50 -1.41 -46.99 0.59
C PRO A 50 -2.34 -45.77 0.44
N THR A 51 -1.78 -44.61 0.12
CA THR A 51 -2.57 -43.44 -0.28
C THR A 51 -2.58 -43.38 -1.79
N THR A 52 -3.76 -43.63 -2.36
CA THR A 52 -4.17 -43.33 -3.74
C THR A 52 -4.14 -41.82 -3.98
N THR A 53 -2.98 -41.21 -3.88
CA THR A 53 -2.80 -39.76 -3.97
C THR A 53 -1.71 -39.47 -5.00
N THR A 54 -2.16 -38.93 -6.11
CA THR A 54 -1.43 -38.18 -7.14
C THR A 54 -0.03 -37.76 -6.70
N THR A 55 0.98 -38.04 -7.53
CA THR A 55 2.35 -37.51 -7.41
C THR A 55 2.33 -35.98 -7.53
N THR A 56 1.92 -35.30 -6.47
CA THR A 56 1.92 -33.84 -6.39
C THR A 56 3.31 -33.41 -5.97
N SER A 57 4.05 -32.78 -6.88
CA SER A 57 5.31 -32.13 -6.54
C SER A 57 5.01 -30.99 -5.56
N LEU A 58 5.72 -30.98 -4.44
CA LEU A 58 5.54 -30.02 -3.35
C LEU A 58 6.47 -28.83 -3.58
N LEU A 59 5.94 -27.62 -3.55
CA LEU A 59 6.74 -26.40 -3.70
C LEU A 59 7.08 -25.81 -2.32
N PHE A 60 8.37 -25.76 -2.01
CA PHE A 60 8.92 -25.17 -0.79
C PHE A 60 9.54 -23.81 -1.12
N VAL A 61 9.05 -22.73 -0.50
CA VAL A 61 9.57 -21.37 -0.72
C VAL A 61 10.34 -20.93 0.52
N THR A 62 11.60 -20.55 0.35
CA THR A 62 12.43 -20.01 1.44
C THR A 62 12.70 -18.53 1.21
N ILE A 63 12.20 -17.70 2.13
CA ILE A 63 12.37 -16.24 2.14
C ILE A 63 13.68 -15.89 2.83
N THR A 64 14.56 -15.20 2.11
CA THR A 64 15.87 -14.76 2.61
C THR A 64 15.90 -13.28 2.94
N SER A 65 15.17 -12.44 2.21
CA SER A 65 15.16 -10.99 2.44
C SER A 65 13.82 -10.33 2.07
N PHE A 66 13.69 -9.05 2.42
CA PHE A 66 12.49 -8.27 2.12
C PHE A 66 12.78 -6.79 1.93
N LEU A 67 11.95 -6.14 1.14
CA LEU A 67 11.91 -4.69 0.93
C LEU A 67 10.60 -4.14 1.47
N SER A 68 10.65 -3.07 2.26
CA SER A 68 9.47 -2.37 2.78
C SER A 68 9.40 -0.95 2.23
N LEU A 69 8.19 -0.53 1.87
CA LEU A 69 7.85 0.73 1.24
C LEU A 69 6.71 1.37 2.05
N PRO A 70 6.81 2.67 2.40
CA PRO A 70 5.69 3.39 3.00
C PRO A 70 4.51 3.46 2.04
N SER A 71 3.30 3.24 2.56
CA SER A 71 2.07 3.25 1.75
C SER A 71 1.59 4.66 1.40
N HIS A 72 2.05 5.66 2.15
CA HIS A 72 1.54 7.02 2.04
C HIS A 72 2.29 7.81 0.97
N LEU A 73 1.82 7.69 -0.28
CA LEU A 73 2.10 8.72 -1.27
C LEU A 73 1.36 9.99 -0.81
N PRO A 74 2.03 11.14 -0.60
CA PRO A 74 1.36 12.35 -0.15
C PRO A 74 0.24 12.71 -1.14
N LEU A 75 -1.01 12.72 -0.67
CA LEU A 75 -2.13 13.20 -1.46
C LEU A 75 -1.86 14.66 -1.86
N PRO A 76 -2.17 15.04 -3.11
CA PRO A 76 -2.09 16.44 -3.50
C PRO A 76 -2.96 17.28 -2.56
N PRO A 77 -2.51 18.50 -2.19
CA PRO A 77 -3.26 19.35 -1.28
C PRO A 77 -4.65 19.64 -1.86
N PRO A 78 -5.69 19.74 -1.01
CA PRO A 78 -7.04 20.05 -1.47
C PRO A 78 -7.06 21.42 -2.18
N PRO A 79 -7.89 21.59 -3.22
CA PRO A 79 -8.03 22.88 -3.89
C PRO A 79 -8.53 23.95 -2.90
N PRO A 80 -8.11 25.22 -3.06
CA PRO A 80 -8.57 26.30 -2.20
C PRO A 80 -10.09 26.50 -2.34
N PRO A 81 -10.78 26.91 -1.25
CA PRO A 81 -12.21 27.18 -1.31
C PRO A 81 -12.52 28.36 -2.26
N PRO A 82 -13.66 28.33 -2.97
CA PRO A 82 -14.05 29.42 -3.87
C PRO A 82 -14.29 30.71 -3.06
N THR A 83 -13.59 31.79 -3.45
CA THR A 83 -13.79 33.13 -2.88
C THR A 83 -15.20 33.66 -3.21
N PRO A 84 -15.95 34.18 -2.23
CA PRO A 84 -17.24 34.82 -2.49
C PRO A 84 -17.06 36.03 -3.42
N LEU A 85 -17.87 36.12 -4.48
CA LEU A 85 -17.95 37.33 -5.30
C LEU A 85 -18.47 38.50 -4.45
N PRO A 86 -17.90 39.71 -4.56
CA PRO A 86 -18.43 40.87 -3.87
C PRO A 86 -19.83 41.20 -4.43
N SER A 87 -20.86 41.03 -3.59
CA SER A 87 -22.19 41.55 -3.85
C SER A 87 -22.09 43.06 -4.08
N SER A 88 -22.45 43.51 -5.28
CA SER A 88 -22.51 44.90 -5.71
C SER A 88 -23.27 45.74 -4.67
N ALA A 89 -22.52 46.48 -3.85
CA ALA A 89 -23.05 47.37 -2.83
C ALA A 89 -23.65 48.62 -3.48
N GLY A 90 -24.83 49.02 -2.99
CA GLY A 90 -25.71 50.02 -3.57
C GLY A 90 -25.12 51.42 -3.74
N PHE A 91 -25.65 52.10 -4.77
CA PHE A 91 -25.46 53.52 -5.03
C PHE A 91 -26.19 54.39 -3.99
N PRO A 92 -25.53 55.40 -3.36
CA PRO A 92 -26.22 56.40 -2.54
C PRO A 92 -26.87 57.51 -3.39
N PRO A 93 -27.97 58.14 -2.92
CA PRO A 93 -28.69 59.17 -3.67
C PRO A 93 -27.96 60.52 -3.64
N ALA A 94 -27.81 61.15 -4.81
CA ALA A 94 -27.13 62.45 -4.97
C ALA A 94 -27.96 63.60 -4.36
N GLY A 95 -27.36 64.28 -3.37
CA GLY A 95 -27.87 65.51 -2.78
C GLY A 95 -27.51 66.77 -3.59
N LYS A 96 -28.51 67.67 -3.68
CA LYS A 96 -28.53 69.13 -3.92
C LYS A 96 -27.30 69.82 -4.56
N PRO A 97 -27.50 70.59 -5.66
CA PRO A 97 -26.50 71.56 -6.13
C PRO A 97 -26.52 72.86 -5.31
N LEU A 98 -25.31 73.31 -4.95
CA LEU A 98 -24.96 74.54 -4.25
C LEU A 98 -24.91 75.72 -5.24
N SER A 99 -25.47 76.86 -4.83
CA SER A 99 -25.54 78.14 -5.53
C SER A 99 -24.16 78.77 -5.79
N ALA A 100 -23.98 79.41 -6.95
CA ALA A 100 -22.79 80.19 -7.32
C ALA A 100 -23.16 81.67 -7.55
N PRO A 101 -22.37 82.65 -7.06
CA PRO A 101 -22.35 84.05 -7.51
C PRO A 101 -21.11 84.31 -8.40
N PRO A 102 -20.83 85.53 -8.91
CA PRO A 102 -21.61 86.78 -8.95
C PRO A 102 -22.22 87.12 -10.32
#